data_AF-A0A4R4IC68-F1
#
_entry.id   AF-A0A4R4IC68-F1
#
_cell.length_a   1.000
_cell.length_b   1.000
_cell.length_c   1.000
_cell.angle_alpha   90.00
_cell.angle_beta   90.00
_cell.angle_gamma   90.00
#
_symmetry.space_group_name_H-M   'P 1'
#
loop_
_entity.id
_entity.type
_entity.pdbx_description
1 polymer ?
#
loop_
_entity_poly.entity_id
_entity_poly.type
_entity_poly.pdbx_seq_one_letter_code
_entity_poly.pdbx_strand_id
1 'polypeptide(L)'
;MNNDASALLQALHVDLDLIKNAIAAEDHATTERIVGEHDQRVRDYLHAHGAHSAPQALQNLLEQQLSLTTRMRQLRDEAAQYLRAERQSTRAANAYLQAGTLA
;
A
#
# COMPACT_ATOMS: atom_id res chain seq x y z
N MET A 1 22.13 -15.98 18.92
CA MET A 1 21.87 -14.65 18.33
C MET A 1 21.36 -14.70 16.87
N ASN A 2 21.46 -15.82 16.13
CA ASN A 2 20.90 -15.92 14.76
C ASN A 2 19.37 -16.11 14.69
N ASN A 3 18.70 -16.48 15.79
CA ASN A 3 17.28 -16.81 15.77
C ASN A 3 16.39 -15.55 15.71
N ASP A 4 16.81 -14.47 16.38
CA ASP A 4 16.05 -13.23 16.48
C ASP A 4 16.02 -12.48 15.14
N ALA A 5 17.14 -12.44 14.43
CA ALA A 5 17.23 -11.85 13.09
C ALA A 5 16.35 -12.61 12.08
N SER A 6 16.33 -13.94 12.15
CA SER A 6 15.50 -14.77 11.29
C SER A 6 14.00 -14.57 11.59
N ALA A 7 13.63 -14.50 12.88
CA ALA A 7 12.25 -14.28 13.28
C ALA A 7 11.75 -12.89 12.87
N LEU A 8 12.58 -11.85 13.02
CA LEU A 8 12.22 -10.49 12.64
C LEU A 8 12.09 -10.34 11.11
N LEU A 9 12.97 -10.98 10.35
CA LEU A 9 12.87 -11.05 8.90
C LEU A 9 11.61 -11.80 8.45
N GLN A 10 11.26 -12.90 9.12
CA GLN A 10 10.02 -13.62 8.82
C GLN A 10 8.79 -12.76 9.09
N ALA A 11 8.78 -12.01 10.20
CA ALA A 11 7.72 -11.06 10.50
C ALA A 11 7.58 -9.97 9.42
N LEU A 12 8.70 -9.46 8.88
CA LEU A 12 8.67 -8.51 7.75
C LEU A 12 8.03 -9.09 6.49
N HIS A 13 8.22 -10.38 6.18
CA HIS A 13 7.54 -11.01 5.04
C HIS A 13 6.04 -11.19 5.32
N VAL A 14 5.69 -11.59 6.55
CA VAL A 14 4.29 -11.71 6.98
C VAL A 14 3.56 -10.37 6.87
N ASP A 15 4.20 -9.27 7.28
CA ASP A 15 3.63 -7.93 7.18
C ASP A 15 3.30 -7.58 5.71
N LEU A 16 4.15 -7.94 4.75
CA LEU A 16 3.89 -7.72 3.32
C LEU A 16 2.72 -8.57 2.78
N ASP A 17 2.61 -9.83 3.21
CA ASP A 17 1.47 -10.68 2.85
C ASP A 17 0.15 -10.15 3.45
N LEU A 18 0.19 -9.62 4.68
CA LEU A 18 -0.97 -8.99 5.31
C LEU A 18 -1.38 -7.70 4.60
N ILE A 19 -0.41 -6.86 4.20
CA ILE A 19 -0.67 -5.67 3.38
C ILE A 19 -1.33 -6.06 2.05
N LYS A 20 -0.81 -7.08 1.38
CA LYS A 20 -1.38 -7.59 0.13
C LYS A 20 -2.85 -8.00 0.30
N ASN A 21 -3.15 -8.74 1.36
CA ASN A 21 -4.50 -9.22 1.65
C ASN A 21 -5.44 -8.08 2.04
N ALA A 22 -4.99 -7.12 2.84
CA ALA A 22 -5.77 -5.95 3.23
C ALA A 22 -6.11 -5.06 2.02
N ILE A 23 -5.16 -4.89 1.09
CA ILE A 23 -5.40 -4.20 -0.18
C ILE A 23 -6.46 -4.95 -1.01
N ALA A 24 -6.37 -6.28 -1.10
CA ALA A 24 -7.33 -7.09 -1.85
C ALA A 24 -8.74 -7.06 -1.24
N ALA A 25 -8.84 -6.85 0.07
CA ALA A 25 -10.09 -6.71 0.80
C ALA A 25 -10.62 -5.25 0.83
N GLU A 26 -9.92 -4.30 0.21
CA GLU A 26 -10.20 -2.86 0.27
C GLU A 26 -10.22 -2.29 1.71
N ASP A 27 -9.55 -2.96 2.65
CA ASP A 27 -9.44 -2.52 4.04
C ASP A 27 -8.28 -1.52 4.17
N HIS A 28 -8.59 -0.26 3.85
CA HIS A 28 -7.62 0.83 3.87
C HIS A 28 -7.07 1.14 5.27
N ALA A 29 -7.90 1.03 6.31
CA ALA A 29 -7.48 1.31 7.68
C ALA A 29 -6.48 0.26 8.19
N THR A 30 -6.74 -1.02 7.91
CA THR A 30 -5.81 -2.10 8.24
C THR A 30 -4.53 -2.00 7.41
N THR A 31 -4.64 -1.64 6.13
CA THR A 31 -3.48 -1.43 5.26
C THR A 31 -2.55 -0.34 5.82
N GLU A 32 -3.09 0.82 6.21
CA GLU A 32 -2.30 1.93 6.77
C GLU A 32 -1.59 1.53 8.07
N ARG A 33 -2.29 0.84 8.97
CA ARG A 33 -1.72 0.37 10.23
C ARG A 33 -0.55 -0.58 9.99
N ILE A 34 -0.71 -1.59 9.13
CA ILE A 34 0.34 -2.60 8.90
C ILE A 34 1.55 -1.97 8.18
N VAL A 35 1.33 -1.01 7.26
CA VAL A 35 2.44 -0.28 6.62
C VAL A 35 3.28 0.47 7.65
N GLY A 36 2.65 1.11 8.63
CA GLY A 36 3.37 1.79 9.72
C GLY A 36 4.16 0.83 10.61
N GLU A 37 3.56 -0.30 10.96
CA GLU A 37 4.22 -1.37 11.76
C GLU A 37 5.40 -1.99 11.00
N HIS A 38 5.24 -2.26 9.70
CA HIS A 38 6.28 -2.78 8.82
C HIS A 38 7.48 -1.85 8.74
N ASP A 39 7.25 -0.55 8.52
CA ASP A 39 8.29 0.47 8.44
C ASP A 39 9.08 0.59 9.75
N GLN A 40 8.41 0.51 10.90
CA GLN A 40 9.09 0.47 12.19
C GLN A 40 9.96 -0.79 12.34
N ARG A 41 9.42 -1.96 11.97
CA ARG A 41 10.15 -3.24 12.06
C ARG A 41 11.37 -3.29 11.14
N VAL A 42 11.32 -2.64 9.96
CA VAL A 42 12.50 -2.49 9.08
C VAL A 42 13.59 -1.68 9.75
N ARG A 43 13.24 -0.55 10.39
CA ARG A 43 14.21 0.26 11.14
C ARG A 43 14.86 -0.53 12.27
N ASP A 44 14.06 -1.26 13.02
CA ASP A 44 14.55 -2.08 14.14
C ASP A 44 15.51 -3.18 13.63
N TYR A 45 15.18 -3.83 12.50
CA TYR A 45 16.06 -4.81 11.85
C TYR A 45 17.41 -4.22 11.46
N LEU A 46 17.39 -3.08 10.77
CA LEU A 46 18.61 -2.43 10.29
C LEU A 46 19.49 -1.95 11.44
N HIS A 47 18.88 -1.43 12.50
CA HIS A 47 19.61 -1.02 13.71
C HIS A 47 20.27 -2.22 14.42
N ALA A 48 19.55 -3.34 14.57
CA ALA A 48 20.03 -4.51 15.30
C ALA A 48 21.01 -5.38 14.50
N HIS A 49 20.83 -5.44 13.16
CA HIS A 49 21.46 -6.48 12.32
C HIS A 49 22.12 -5.95 11.04
N GLY A 50 22.13 -4.63 10.79
CA GLY A 50 22.60 -4.05 9.53
C GLY A 50 23.97 -4.57 9.05
N ALA A 51 24.95 -4.70 9.95
CA ALA A 51 26.31 -5.16 9.63
C ALA A 51 26.43 -6.68 9.36
N HIS A 52 25.45 -7.49 9.77
CA HIS A 52 25.45 -8.96 9.64
C HIS A 52 24.26 -9.48 8.83
N SER A 53 23.59 -8.58 8.10
CA SER A 53 22.37 -8.91 7.37
C SER A 53 22.67 -9.83 6.18
N ALA A 54 21.79 -10.81 5.94
CA ALA A 54 21.88 -11.69 4.77
C ALA A 54 21.43 -10.92 3.50
N PRO A 55 22.34 -10.64 2.54
CA PRO A 55 22.03 -9.75 1.41
C PRO A 55 20.86 -10.23 0.55
N GLN A 56 20.79 -11.54 0.31
CA GLN A 56 19.73 -12.15 -0.50
C GLN A 56 18.34 -12.00 0.15
N ALA A 57 18.27 -12.11 1.47
CA ALA A 57 17.01 -11.98 2.21
C ALA A 57 16.47 -10.55 2.17
N LEU A 58 17.35 -9.56 2.28
CA LEU A 58 16.99 -8.15 2.13
C LEU A 58 16.56 -7.82 0.70
N GLN A 59 17.21 -8.41 -0.30
CA GLN A 59 16.82 -8.23 -1.69
C GLN A 59 15.40 -8.75 -1.96
N ASN A 60 15.07 -9.95 -1.49
CA ASN A 60 13.72 -10.52 -1.64
C ASN A 60 12.66 -9.62 -0.97
N LEU A 61 12.96 -9.09 0.22
CA LEU A 61 12.06 -8.17 0.93
C LEU A 61 11.83 -6.88 0.12
N LEU A 62 12.91 -6.31 -0.43
CA LEU A 62 12.85 -5.10 -1.25
C LEU A 62 12.01 -5.31 -2.52
N GLU A 63 12.19 -6.44 -3.19
CA GLU A 63 11.42 -6.78 -4.40
C GLU A 63 9.91 -6.87 -4.11
N GLN A 64 9.54 -7.48 -2.98
CA GLN A 64 8.14 -7.56 -2.53
C GLN A 64 7.57 -6.17 -2.18
N GLN A 65 8.34 -5.33 -1.49
CA GLN A 65 7.94 -3.95 -1.17
C GLN A 65 7.72 -3.10 -2.42
N LEU A 66 8.59 -3.21 -3.43
CA LEU A 66 8.47 -2.48 -4.68
C LEU A 66 7.24 -2.92 -5.47
N SER A 67 6.95 -4.21 -5.48
CA SER A 67 5.75 -4.76 -6.13
C SER A 67 4.47 -4.21 -5.48
N LEU A 68 4.38 -4.23 -4.15
CA LEU A 68 3.21 -3.71 -3.43
C LEU A 68 3.05 -2.20 -3.60
N THR A 69 4.14 -1.44 -3.55
CA THR A 69 4.12 0.01 -3.80
C THR A 69 3.60 0.33 -5.19
N THR A 70 4.00 -0.46 -6.19
CA THR A 70 3.50 -0.31 -7.57
C THR A 70 2.00 -0.58 -7.64
N ARG A 71 1.51 -1.63 -6.97
CA ARG A 71 0.07 -1.93 -6.94
C ARG A 71 -0.74 -0.84 -6.24
N MET A 72 -0.29 -0.33 -5.10
CA MET A 72 -0.98 0.76 -4.40
C MET A 72 -1.07 2.03 -5.26
N ARG A 73 -0.02 2.35 -6.03
CA ARG A 73 -0.05 3.48 -6.98
C ARG A 73 -1.10 3.28 -8.08
N GLN A 74 -1.16 2.08 -8.66
CA GLN A 74 -2.18 1.76 -9.68
C GLN A 74 -3.60 1.93 -9.13
N LEU A 75 -3.88 1.39 -7.95
CA LEU A 75 -5.19 1.52 -7.30
C LEU A 75 -5.56 2.98 -7.04
N ARG A 76 -4.61 3.78 -6.58
CA ARG A 76 -4.80 5.22 -6.39
C ARG A 76 -5.14 5.91 -7.72
N ASP A 77 -4.43 5.57 -8.78
CA ASP A 77 -4.62 6.18 -10.09
C ASP A 77 -5.97 5.77 -10.71
N GLU A 78 -6.40 4.52 -10.53
CA GLU A 78 -7.74 4.02 -10.86
C GLU A 78 -8.84 4.79 -10.10
N ALA A 79 -8.72 4.91 -8.77
CA ALA A 79 -9.65 5.68 -7.95
C ALA A 79 -9.73 7.16 -8.38
N ALA A 80 -8.59 7.76 -8.73
CA ALA A 80 -8.56 9.13 -9.25
C ALA A 80 -9.27 9.27 -10.61
N GLN A 81 -9.25 8.23 -11.45
CA GLN A 81 -10.03 8.23 -12.70
C GLN A 81 -11.53 8.15 -12.42
N TYR A 82 -11.97 7.27 -11.52
CA TYR A 82 -13.38 7.16 -11.13
C TYR A 82 -13.94 8.48 -10.57
N LEU A 83 -13.22 9.12 -9.65
CA LEU A 83 -13.63 10.41 -9.09
C LEU A 83 -13.72 11.53 -10.14
N ARG A 84 -12.86 11.52 -11.16
CA ARG A 84 -12.94 12.51 -12.27
C ARG A 84 -14.17 12.25 -13.13
N ALA A 85 -14.45 10.98 -13.45
CA ALA A 85 -15.61 10.59 -14.24
C ALA A 85 -16.92 10.94 -13.52
N GLU A 86 -17.00 10.69 -12.20
CA GLU A 86 -18.15 11.06 -11.38
C GLU A 86 -18.39 12.57 -11.37
N ARG A 87 -17.34 13.38 -11.12
CA ARG A 87 -17.44 14.85 -11.16
C ARG A 87 -17.91 15.37 -12.52
N GLN A 88 -17.46 14.75 -13.61
CA GLN A 88 -17.89 15.12 -14.96
C GLN A 88 -19.37 14.78 -15.18
N SER A 89 -19.82 13.61 -14.72
CA SER A 89 -21.23 13.19 -14.81
C SER A 89 -22.14 14.13 -14.00
N THR A 90 -21.79 14.45 -12.76
CA THR A 90 -22.54 15.38 -11.91
C THR A 90 -22.62 16.78 -12.53
N ARG A 91 -21.53 17.27 -13.14
CA ARG A 91 -21.54 18.55 -13.85
C ARG A 91 -22.48 18.54 -15.06
N ALA A 92 -22.50 17.45 -15.83
CA ALA A 92 -23.40 17.31 -16.97
C ALA A 92 -24.86 17.24 -16.53
N ALA A 93 -25.18 16.44 -15.51
CA ALA A 93 -26.53 16.35 -14.94
C ALA A 93 -27.03 17.72 -14.44
N ASN A 94 -26.19 18.47 -13.73
CA ASN A 94 -26.54 19.81 -13.27
C ASN A 94 -26.72 20.80 -14.43
N ALA A 95 -25.93 20.70 -15.50
CA ALA A 95 -26.10 21.52 -16.69
C ALA A 95 -27.41 21.23 -17.43
N TYR A 96 -27.81 19.95 -17.53
CA TYR A 96 -29.10 19.57 -18.11
C TYR A 96 -30.27 20.08 -17.27
N LEU A 97 -30.20 19.97 -15.94
CA LEU A 97 -31.23 20.51 -15.04
C LEU A 97 -31.35 22.03 -15.18
N GLN A 98 -30.23 22.76 -15.19
CA GLN A 98 -30.23 24.21 -15.39
C GLN A 98 -30.79 24.63 -16.75
N ALA A 99 -30.41 23.94 -17.82
CA ALA A 99 -30.92 24.22 -19.17
C ALA A 99 -32.42 23.91 -19.28
N GLY A 100 -32.90 22.84 -18.64
CA GLY A 100 -34.32 22.49 -18.59
C GLY A 100 -35.18 23.42 -17.74
N THR A 101 -34.59 24.09 -16.73
CA THR A 101 -35.28 25.11 -15.93
C THR A 101 -35.32 26.51 -16.57
N LEU A 102 -34.50 26.74 -17.60
CA LEU A 102 -34.43 28.01 -18.34
C LEU A 102 -35.20 27.99 -19.67
N ALA A 103 -35.77 26.83 -20.04
CA ALA A 103 -36.64 26.64 -21.20
C ALA A 103 -38.11 26.67 -20.79
#